data_AF-A0A828SZD9-F1
#
_entry.id   AF-A0A828SZD9-F1
#
_cell.length_a   1.000
_cell.length_b   1.000
_cell.length_c   1.000
_cell.angle_alpha   90.00
_cell.angle_beta   90.00
_cell.angle_gamma   90.00
#
_symmetry.space_group_name_H-M   'P 1'
#
loop_
_entity.id
_entity.type
_entity.pdbx_description
1 polymer ?
#
loop_
_entity_poly.entity_id
_entity_poly.type
_entity_poly.pdbx_seq_one_letter_code
_entity_poly.pdbx_strand_id
1 'polypeptide(L)'
;MSKTKECFAYNTKIIETPTTKEVYIYENPIFIHSKEKADLTDTSNRKKFDEMSAHKQYDSLKRKQKHYEQARWDIARIVDCNFDNKTKFVTLTFKENIQEILITNREFKYFIQRLNYYLYHTKTQLLKYLAT
;
A
#
# COMPACT_ATOMS: atom_id res chain seq x y z
N MET A 1 24.79 27.12 10.17
CA MET A 1 24.76 25.80 10.81
C MET A 1 24.35 24.77 9.77
N SER A 2 25.29 23.93 9.32
CA SER A 2 25.06 22.92 8.27
C SER A 2 24.13 21.82 8.79
N LYS A 3 22.99 21.60 8.13
CA LYS A 3 22.13 20.43 8.38
C LYS A 3 22.86 19.20 7.80
N THR A 4 23.54 18.45 8.65
CA THR A 4 24.17 17.18 8.24
C THR A 4 23.06 16.19 7.85
N LYS A 5 23.07 15.73 6.59
CA LYS A 5 22.11 14.74 6.08
C LYS A 5 22.38 13.40 6.76
N GLU A 6 21.53 12.98 7.69
CA GLU A 6 21.60 11.62 8.24
C GLU A 6 21.19 10.61 7.16
N CYS A 7 22.14 9.75 6.78
CA CYS A 7 21.93 8.63 5.87
C CYS A 7 22.09 7.34 6.67
N PHE A 8 21.04 6.53 6.73
CA PHE A 8 21.06 5.24 7.41
C PHE A 8 21.24 4.14 6.38
N ALA A 9 22.20 3.25 6.61
CA ALA A 9 22.44 2.08 5.76
C ALA A 9 22.18 0.81 6.58
N TYR A 10 21.52 -0.18 5.95
CA TYR A 10 21.33 -1.50 6.55
C TYR A 10 21.51 -2.59 5.50
N ASN A 11 22.10 -3.70 5.91
CA ASN A 11 22.23 -4.91 5.09
C ASN A 11 21.27 -6.03 5.55
N THR A 12 20.61 -5.86 6.70
CA THR A 12 19.70 -6.85 7.26
C THR A 12 18.38 -6.19 7.63
N LYS A 13 17.26 -6.77 7.18
CA LYS A 13 15.91 -6.36 7.56
C LYS A 13 15.23 -7.55 8.23
N ILE A 14 14.76 -7.33 9.45
CA ILE A 14 13.98 -8.32 10.20
C ILE A 14 12.54 -7.86 10.26
N ILE A 15 11.61 -8.75 9.92
CA ILE A 15 10.17 -8.54 10.06
C ILE A 15 9.66 -9.64 10.98
N GLU A 16 8.90 -9.27 11.99
CA GLU A 16 8.38 -10.20 12.98
C GLU A 16 6.87 -10.01 13.11
N THR A 17 6.15 -11.11 12.95
CA THR A 17 4.71 -11.23 13.20
C THR A 17 4.50 -12.29 14.29
N PRO A 18 3.29 -12.42 14.87
CA PRO A 18 3.04 -13.42 15.91
C PRO A 18 3.41 -14.85 15.50
N THR A 19 3.25 -15.21 14.23
CA THR A 19 3.50 -16.58 13.74
C THR A 19 4.79 -16.73 12.94
N THR A 20 5.37 -15.64 12.41
CA THR A 20 6.52 -15.72 11.51
C THR A 20 7.61 -14.71 11.84
N LYS A 21 8.87 -15.11 11.60
CA LYS A 21 10.04 -14.24 11.67
C LYS A 21 10.79 -14.32 10.36
N GLU A 22 10.81 -13.23 9.62
CA GLU A 22 11.47 -13.11 8.32
C GLU A 22 12.79 -12.34 8.48
N VAL A 23 13.88 -12.89 7.96
CA VAL A 23 15.20 -12.26 7.97
C VAL A 23 15.67 -12.10 6.52
N TYR A 24 15.77 -10.86 6.06
CA TYR A 24 16.30 -10.52 4.74
C TYR A 24 17.74 -10.03 4.89
N ILE A 25 18.67 -10.71 4.24
CA ILE A 25 20.09 -10.32 4.18
C ILE A 25 20.38 -9.87 2.74
N TYR A 26 20.81 -8.63 2.60
CA TYR A 26 21.14 -8.01 1.33
C TYR A 26 22.64 -8.01 1.12
N GLU A 27 23.07 -8.50 -0.04
CA GLU A 27 24.47 -8.46 -0.46
C GLU A 27 24.98 -7.01 -0.56
N ASN A 28 24.15 -6.12 -1.12
CA ASN A 28 24.41 -4.69 -1.19
C ASN A 28 23.58 -3.94 -0.12
N PRO A 29 24.19 -3.06 0.69
CA PRO A 29 23.47 -2.34 1.74
C PRO A 29 22.41 -1.39 1.14
N ILE A 30 21.25 -1.34 1.78
CA ILE A 30 20.15 -0.45 1.42
C ILE A 30 20.33 0.87 2.16
N PHE A 31 20.32 1.97 1.41
CA PHE A 31 20.42 3.32 1.94
C PHE A 31 19.02 3.96 2.09
N ILE A 32 18.71 4.45 3.28
CA ILE A 32 17.52 5.26 3.57
C ILE A 32 17.97 6.71 3.68
N HIS A 33 17.41 7.55 2.83
CA HIS A 33 17.57 8.99 2.94
C HIS A 33 16.41 9.58 3.73
N SER A 34 16.70 10.44 4.71
CA SER A 34 15.68 11.29 5.31
C SER A 34 15.07 12.15 4.20
N LYS A 35 13.76 12.00 3.98
CA LYS A 35 13.04 12.83 3.01
C LYS A 35 12.87 14.22 3.59
N GLU A 36 13.88 15.10 3.45
CA GLU A 36 13.52 16.50 3.27
C GLU A 36 12.67 16.56 1.99
N LYS A 37 11.51 17.22 2.06
CA LYS A 37 10.73 17.55 0.87
C LYS A 37 11.65 18.37 -0.03
N ALA A 38 12.31 17.71 -0.98
CA ALA A 38 12.86 18.42 -2.11
C ALA A 38 11.68 19.15 -2.72
N ASP A 39 11.74 20.48 -2.76
CA ASP A 39 10.83 21.31 -3.53
C ASP A 39 10.98 20.88 -5.00
N LEU A 40 10.20 19.87 -5.38
CA LEU A 40 10.12 19.37 -6.74
C LEU A 40 9.29 20.38 -7.53
N THR A 41 9.93 21.48 -7.93
CA THR A 41 9.36 22.49 -8.83
C THR A 41 9.36 22.07 -10.30
N ASP A 42 9.61 20.79 -10.60
CA ASP A 42 9.56 20.29 -11.98
C ASP A 42 8.17 19.74 -12.31
N THR A 43 7.30 20.66 -12.73
CA THR A 43 6.05 20.37 -13.45
C THR A 43 6.34 19.85 -14.86
N SER A 44 7.13 18.79 -14.98
CA SER A 44 7.22 18.06 -16.24
C SER A 44 5.91 17.31 -16.46
N ASN A 45 5.24 17.58 -17.59
CA ASN A 45 4.01 16.86 -17.96
C ASN A 45 4.31 15.36 -18.02
N ARG A 46 3.81 14.62 -17.04
CA ARG A 46 4.01 13.18 -16.92
C ARG A 46 3.34 12.50 -18.11
N LYS A 47 4.14 11.96 -19.03
CA LYS A 47 3.66 11.21 -20.18
C LYS A 47 2.74 10.07 -19.74
N LYS A 48 1.65 9.84 -20.48
CA LYS A 48 0.78 8.68 -20.26
C LYS A 48 1.53 7.40 -20.62
N PHE A 49 1.04 6.27 -20.11
CA PHE A 49 1.69 4.97 -20.34
C PHE A 49 1.86 4.67 -21.83
N ASP A 50 0.85 4.96 -22.65
CA ASP A 50 0.84 4.72 -24.09
C ASP A 50 1.78 5.65 -24.87
N GLU A 51 2.17 6.78 -24.29
CA GLU A 51 3.08 7.78 -24.89
C GLU A 51 4.57 7.50 -24.58
N MET A 52 4.85 6.46 -23.79
CA MET A 52 6.21 6.07 -23.41
C MET A 52 6.84 5.13 -24.44
N SER A 53 8.19 5.09 -24.49
CA SER A 53 8.89 4.07 -25.27
C SER A 53 8.66 2.67 -24.69
N ALA A 54 8.75 1.64 -25.54
CA ALA A 54 8.54 0.24 -25.15
C ALA A 54 9.39 -0.17 -23.93
N HIS A 55 10.65 0.28 -23.85
CA HIS A 55 11.52 0.00 -22.71
C HIS A 55 11.00 0.64 -21.40
N LYS A 56 10.53 1.89 -21.46
CA LYS A 56 9.96 2.58 -20.28
C LYS A 56 8.63 1.97 -19.85
N GLN A 57 7.81 1.51 -20.81
CA GLN A 57 6.57 0.77 -20.54
C GLN A 57 6.88 -0.55 -19.82
N TYR A 58 7.85 -1.31 -20.33
CA TYR A 58 8.30 -2.56 -19.70
C TYR A 58 8.74 -2.34 -18.24
N ASP A 59 9.62 -1.36 -18.00
CA ASP A 59 10.07 -1.05 -16.63
C ASP A 59 8.90 -0.61 -15.72
N SER A 60 7.94 0.13 -16.28
CA SER A 60 6.74 0.55 -15.55
C SER A 60 5.87 -0.63 -15.15
N LEU A 61 5.69 -1.61 -16.03
CA LEU A 61 4.97 -2.85 -15.72
C LEU A 61 5.72 -3.68 -14.67
N LYS A 62 7.04 -3.80 -14.79
CA LYS A 62 7.88 -4.51 -13.81
C LYS A 62 7.81 -3.88 -12.42
N ARG A 63 7.81 -2.54 -12.34
CA ARG A 63 7.61 -1.80 -11.08
C ARG A 63 6.21 -2.06 -10.49
N LYS A 64 5.18 -2.05 -11.32
CA LYS A 64 3.80 -2.33 -10.90
C LYS A 64 3.65 -3.76 -10.37
N GLN A 65 4.24 -4.74 -11.04
CA GLN A 65 4.26 -6.13 -10.58
C GLN A 65 4.94 -6.25 -9.21
N LYS A 66 6.16 -5.73 -9.08
CA LYS A 66 6.92 -5.76 -7.80
C LYS A 66 6.14 -5.09 -6.67
N HIS A 67 5.45 -3.99 -6.96
CA HIS A 67 4.60 -3.29 -5.98
C HIS A 67 3.47 -4.19 -5.47
N TYR A 68 2.73 -4.88 -6.36
CA TYR A 68 1.66 -5.78 -5.93
C TYR A 68 2.18 -7.01 -5.17
N GLU A 69 3.31 -7.56 -5.58
CA GLU A 69 3.97 -8.64 -4.84
C GLU A 69 4.28 -8.20 -3.40
N GLN A 70 4.85 -7.01 -3.23
CA GLN A 70 5.13 -6.44 -1.91
C GLN A 70 3.85 -6.17 -1.11
N ALA A 71 2.83 -5.56 -1.74
CA ALA A 71 1.56 -5.27 -1.08
C ALA A 71 0.87 -6.53 -0.56
N ARG A 72 0.95 -7.66 -1.29
CA ARG A 72 0.41 -8.95 -0.83
C ARG A 72 1.08 -9.42 0.46
N TRP A 73 2.41 -9.32 0.54
CA TRP A 73 3.14 -9.67 1.76
C TRP A 73 2.79 -8.74 2.93
N ASP A 74 2.70 -7.43 2.66
CA ASP A 74 2.34 -6.46 3.69
C ASP A 74 0.92 -6.71 4.24
N ILE A 75 -0.05 -7.00 3.36
CA ILE A 75 -1.40 -7.38 3.77
C ILE A 75 -1.38 -8.67 4.58
N ALA A 76 -0.66 -9.70 4.14
CA ALA A 76 -0.58 -10.98 4.85
C ALA A 76 -0.02 -10.82 6.27
N ARG A 77 1.04 -10.02 6.43
CA ARG A 77 1.63 -9.70 7.74
C ARG A 77 0.66 -8.93 8.63
N ILE A 78 -0.07 -7.95 8.07
CA ILE A 78 -1.08 -7.20 8.83
C ILE A 78 -2.20 -8.14 9.29
N VAL A 79 -2.67 -9.04 8.43
CA VAL A 79 -3.66 -10.05 8.81
C VAL A 79 -3.11 -10.90 9.95
N ASP A 80 -1.90 -11.45 9.81
CA ASP A 80 -1.28 -12.29 10.86
C ASP A 80 -1.16 -11.58 12.21
N CYS A 81 -0.79 -10.29 12.20
CA CYS A 81 -0.72 -9.48 13.42
C CYS A 81 -2.08 -9.21 14.08
N ASN A 82 -3.19 -9.32 13.34
CA ASN A 82 -4.54 -9.01 13.82
C ASN A 82 -5.46 -10.24 13.88
N PHE A 83 -4.97 -11.42 13.48
CA PHE A 83 -5.79 -12.62 13.41
C PHE A 83 -5.90 -13.28 14.79
N ASP A 84 -7.13 -13.47 15.25
CA ASP A 84 -7.44 -14.13 16.52
C ASP A 84 -8.66 -15.07 16.39
N ASN A 85 -9.01 -15.73 17.49
CA ASN A 85 -10.15 -16.66 17.54
C ASN A 85 -11.52 -15.98 17.32
N LYS A 86 -11.59 -14.64 17.28
CA LYS A 86 -12.81 -13.86 17.03
C LYS A 86 -12.87 -13.32 15.60
N THR A 87 -11.79 -13.45 14.83
CA THR A 87 -11.69 -12.95 13.47
C THR A 87 -12.50 -13.83 12.52
N LYS A 88 -13.29 -13.20 11.63
CA LYS A 88 -14.06 -13.88 10.59
C LYS A 88 -13.71 -13.34 9.21
N PHE A 89 -13.62 -14.23 8.23
CA PHE A 89 -13.45 -13.85 6.84
C PHE A 89 -14.82 -13.58 6.20
N VAL A 90 -14.95 -12.42 5.56
CA VAL A 90 -16.17 -12.01 4.84
C VAL A 90 -15.79 -11.64 3.42
N THR A 91 -16.44 -12.26 2.44
CA THR A 91 -16.32 -11.89 1.02
C THR A 91 -17.58 -11.13 0.60
N LEU A 92 -17.40 -9.94 0.04
CA LEU A 92 -18.48 -9.13 -0.49
C LEU A 92 -18.31 -9.01 -2.00
N THR A 93 -19.38 -9.25 -2.76
CA THR A 93 -19.41 -9.06 -4.21
C THR A 93 -20.60 -8.22 -4.58
N PHE A 94 -20.49 -7.46 -5.68
CA PHE A 94 -21.65 -6.78 -6.24
C PHE A 94 -22.63 -7.80 -6.80
N LYS A 95 -23.92 -7.46 -6.73
CA LYS A 95 -24.98 -8.26 -7.36
C LYS A 95 -24.83 -8.28 -8.88
N GLU A 96 -24.42 -7.15 -9.45
CA GLU A 96 -24.18 -6.96 -10.88
C GLU A 96 -22.69 -6.92 -11.17
N ASN A 97 -22.29 -7.31 -12.38
CA ASN A 97 -20.90 -7.26 -12.84
C ASN A 97 -20.49 -5.82 -13.20
N ILE A 98 -20.24 -4.99 -12.19
CA ILE A 98 -19.80 -3.60 -12.36
C ILE A 98 -18.30 -3.61 -12.74
N GLN A 99 -17.99 -3.17 -13.96
CA GLN A 99 -16.61 -3.06 -14.45
C GLN A 99 -16.01 -1.66 -14.25
N GLU A 100 -16.85 -0.65 -14.03
CA GLU A 100 -16.40 0.73 -13.88
C GLU A 100 -15.85 1.00 -12.48
N ILE A 101 -14.54 1.21 -12.39
CA ILE A 101 -13.81 1.41 -11.13
C ILE A 101 -14.34 2.61 -10.32
N LEU A 102 -14.76 3.69 -11.00
CA LEU A 102 -15.29 4.88 -10.33
C LEU A 102 -16.58 4.57 -9.57
N ILE A 103 -17.48 3.81 -10.18
CA ILE A 103 -18.73 3.37 -9.57
C ILE A 103 -18.42 2.44 -8.39
N THR A 104 -17.56 1.44 -8.60
CA THR A 104 -17.14 0.49 -7.56
C THR A 104 -16.59 1.20 -6.32
N ASN A 105 -15.69 2.17 -6.50
CA ASN A 105 -15.09 2.92 -5.40
C ASN A 105 -16.13 3.77 -4.65
N ARG A 106 -17.09 4.36 -5.37
CA ARG A 106 -18.17 5.14 -4.77
C ARG A 106 -19.07 4.25 -3.91
N GLU A 107 -19.50 3.11 -4.43
CA GLU A 107 -20.35 2.16 -3.70
C GLU A 107 -19.62 1.58 -2.48
N PHE A 108 -18.34 1.22 -2.64
CA PHE A 108 -17.52 0.76 -1.52
C PHE A 108 -17.38 1.81 -0.43
N LYS A 109 -17.14 3.08 -0.78
CA LYS A 109 -17.10 4.19 0.17
C LYS A 109 -18.40 4.31 0.96
N TYR A 110 -19.55 4.26 0.28
CA TYR A 110 -20.85 4.32 0.96
C TYR A 110 -21.11 3.10 1.84
N PHE A 111 -20.69 1.91 1.40
CA PHE A 111 -20.77 0.71 2.21
C PHE A 111 -19.98 0.87 3.51
N ILE A 112 -18.72 1.29 3.45
CA ILE A 112 -17.87 1.50 4.64
C ILE A 112 -18.47 2.56 5.57
N GLN A 113 -19.00 3.66 5.02
CA GLN A 113 -19.65 4.70 5.82
C GLN A 113 -20.89 4.16 6.56
N ARG A 114 -21.75 3.41 5.87
CA ARG A 114 -22.93 2.78 6.48
C ARG A 114 -22.54 1.74 7.52
N LEU A 115 -21.53 0.91 7.23
CA LEU A 115 -21.02 -0.09 8.17
C LEU A 115 -20.45 0.55 9.43
N ASN A 116 -19.66 1.62 9.28
CA ASN A 116 -19.13 2.37 10.41
C ASN A 116 -20.25 2.94 11.29
N TYR A 117 -21.26 3.57 10.69
CA TYR A 117 -22.40 4.07 11.45
C TYR A 117 -23.22 2.95 12.11
N TYR A 118 -23.39 1.81 11.43
CA TYR A 118 -24.07 0.64 11.98
C TYR A 118 -23.36 0.07 13.21
N LEU A 119 -22.02 0.00 13.19
CA LEU A 119 -21.21 -0.56 14.28
C LEU A 119 -21.05 0.40 15.48
N TYR A 120 -20.88 1.70 15.23
CA TYR A 120 -20.48 2.66 16.25
C TYR A 120 -21.52 3.74 16.56
N HIS A 121 -22.58 3.87 15.76
CA HIS A 121 -23.61 4.91 15.86
C HIS A 121 -23.08 6.35 15.84
N THR A 122 -21.86 6.57 15.33
CA THR A 122 -21.25 7.88 15.17
C THR A 122 -21.02 8.22 13.70
N LYS A 123 -21.03 9.52 13.39
CA LYS A 123 -20.64 10.04 12.06
C LYS A 123 -19.12 10.25 11.91
N THR A 124 -18.34 9.71 12.86
CA THR A 124 -16.88 9.74 12.84
C THR A 124 -16.35 8.43 12.26
N GLN A 125 -15.35 8.49 11.39
CA GLN A 125 -14.76 7.29 10.78
C GLN A 125 -13.84 6.59 11.78
N LEU A 126 -14.38 5.60 12.50
CA LEU A 126 -13.67 4.77 13.46
C LEU A 126 -13.18 3.46 12.82
N LEU A 127 -13.95 2.92 11.87
CA LEU A 127 -13.59 1.74 11.10
C LEU A 127 -12.37 2.04 10.22
N LYS A 128 -11.28 1.33 10.48
CA LYS A 128 -10.06 1.37 9.67
C LYS A 128 -10.11 0.24 8.63
N TYR A 129 -9.72 0.55 7.41
CA TYR A 129 -9.61 -0.42 6.33
C TYR A 129 -8.40 -0.10 5.45
N LEU A 130 -7.90 -1.11 4.74
CA LEU A 130 -6.87 -0.96 3.72
C LEU A 130 -7.53 -1.12 2.35
N ALA A 131 -7.33 -0.15 1.48
CA ALA A 131 -7.70 -0.22 0.07
C ALA A 131 -6.52 0.35 -0.74
N THR A 132 -6.04 -0.41 -1.71
CA THR A 132 -4.86 -0.11 -2.55
C THR A 132 -5.23 -0.19 -4.01
#